data_AF-A0A496V4Y6-F1
#
_entry.id   AF-A0A496V4Y6-F1
#
_cell.length_a   1.000
_cell.length_b   1.000
_cell.length_c   1.000
_cell.angle_alpha   90.00
_cell.angle_beta   90.00
_cell.angle_gamma   90.00
#
_symmetry.space_group_name_H-M   'P 1'
#
loop_
_entity.id
_entity.type
_entity.pdbx_description
1 polymer ?
#
loop_
_entity_poly.entity_id
_entity_poly.type
_entity_poly.pdbx_seq_one_letter_code
_entity_poly.pdbx_strand_id
1 'polypeptide(L)'
;MEIRTQSFRLPKQGNTLEEYEDAVFHSSWLENPPNGLFRAAVADGATEASFSKVWANLLVEAYCQGELNDEKTLIQHLPRLQKQWYAEVTQKPLPWYAVEKRQRGAFAALVGLTDSFMLTNPNEY
;
A
#
# COMPACT_ATOMS: atom_id res chain seq x y z
N MET A 1 2.68 -10.56 23.96
CA MET A 1 3.42 -10.75 22.70
C MET A 1 3.79 -9.37 22.17
N GLU A 2 5.04 -9.13 21.79
CA GLU A 2 5.50 -7.85 21.24
C GLU A 2 5.88 -8.07 19.77
N ILE A 3 5.23 -7.37 18.85
CA ILE A 3 5.57 -7.41 17.41
C ILE A 3 6.47 -6.20 17.13
N ARG A 4 7.66 -6.48 16.59
CA ARG A 4 8.58 -5.43 16.12
C ARG A 4 8.68 -5.49 14.60
N THR A 5 8.53 -4.34 13.98
CA THR A 5 8.65 -4.18 12.53
C THR A 5 9.81 -3.26 12.22
N GLN A 6 10.57 -3.62 11.19
CA GLN A 6 11.58 -2.75 10.62
C GLN A 6 11.50 -2.88 9.10
N SER A 7 11.56 -1.74 8.40
CA SER A 7 11.56 -1.71 6.95
C SER A 7 12.86 -1.08 6.44
N PHE A 8 13.35 -1.60 5.32
CA PHE A 8 14.52 -1.11 4.63
C PHE A 8 14.13 -0.79 3.20
N ARG A 9 14.63 0.32 2.67
CA ARG A 9 14.34 0.79 1.31
C ARG A 9 15.64 1.22 0.67
N LEU A 10 15.84 0.88 -0.60
CA LEU A 10 17.02 1.25 -1.35
C LEU A 10 16.61 1.55 -2.80
N PRO A 11 16.75 2.80 -3.27
CA PRO A 11 16.54 3.12 -4.67
C PRO A 11 17.50 2.37 -5.58
N LYS A 12 17.06 2.15 -6.83
CA LYS A 12 17.95 1.69 -7.90
C LYS A 12 19.11 2.67 -8.04
N GLN A 13 20.29 2.16 -8.40
CA GLN A 13 21.46 3.00 -8.57
C GLN A 13 21.18 4.13 -9.57
N GLY A 14 21.46 5.37 -9.16
CA GLY A 14 21.21 6.57 -9.98
C GLY A 14 19.83 7.19 -9.79
N ASN A 15 18.90 6.52 -9.09
CA ASN A 15 17.60 7.09 -8.74
C ASN A 15 17.64 7.71 -7.34
N THR A 16 16.80 8.73 -7.16
CA THR A 16 16.52 9.39 -5.89
C THR A 16 15.50 8.60 -5.05
N LEU A 17 15.33 8.97 -3.78
CA LEU A 17 14.27 8.40 -2.92
C LEU A 17 12.87 8.83 -3.41
N GLU A 18 12.78 10.00 -4.02
CA GLU A 18 11.56 10.52 -4.63
C GLU A 18 11.11 9.62 -5.80
N GLU A 19 12.07 9.08 -6.56
CA GLU A 19 11.89 8.13 -7.66
C GLU A 19 11.74 6.66 -7.23
N TYR A 20 11.86 6.36 -5.93
CA TYR A 20 11.61 5.02 -5.41
C TYR A 20 10.11 4.69 -5.47
N GLU A 21 9.76 3.58 -6.13
CA GLU A 21 8.37 3.23 -6.47
C GLU A 21 7.75 2.20 -5.52
N ASP A 22 8.56 1.48 -4.75
CA ASP A 22 8.03 0.49 -3.81
C ASP A 22 7.39 1.18 -2.59
N ALA A 23 6.39 0.51 -2.04
CA ALA A 23 5.70 0.90 -0.83
C ALA A 23 5.79 -0.21 0.21
N VAL A 24 5.78 0.18 1.48
CA VAL A 24 5.61 -0.73 2.62
C VAL A 24 4.73 -0.03 3.62
N PHE A 25 3.84 -0.79 4.26
CA PHE A 25 2.97 -0.31 5.33
C PHE A 25 2.73 -1.44 6.33
N HIS A 26 2.47 -1.11 7.59
CA HIS A 26 2.05 -2.09 8.59
C HIS A 26 1.03 -1.49 9.57
N SER A 27 0.18 -2.33 10.14
CA SER A 27 -1.01 -1.90 10.89
C SER A 27 -0.69 -1.05 12.12
N SER A 28 0.49 -1.19 12.73
CA SER A 28 0.93 -0.31 13.82
C SER A 28 1.20 1.15 13.41
N TRP A 29 1.18 1.46 12.11
CA TRP A 29 1.16 2.85 11.62
C TRP A 29 -0.25 3.45 11.57
N LEU A 30 -1.31 2.65 11.73
CA LEU A 30 -2.68 3.14 11.81
C LEU A 30 -2.93 3.74 13.20
N GLU A 31 -3.73 4.80 13.26
CA GLU A 31 -4.14 5.40 14.54
C GLU A 31 -4.94 4.42 15.41
N ASN A 32 -5.74 3.55 14.79
CA ASN A 32 -6.59 2.56 15.45
C ASN A 32 -6.41 1.18 14.79
N PRO A 33 -5.33 0.45 15.10
CA PRO A 33 -5.11 -0.87 14.52
C PRO A 33 -6.17 -1.87 15.01
N PRO A 34 -6.57 -2.84 14.17
CA PRO A 34 -7.49 -3.90 14.60
C PRO A 34 -6.89 -4.72 15.74
N ASN A 35 -7.64 -4.85 16.84
CA ASN A 35 -7.21 -5.61 18.01
C ASN A 35 -7.01 -7.09 17.68
N GLY A 36 -5.91 -7.68 18.16
CA GLY A 36 -5.60 -9.09 17.94
C GLY A 36 -5.18 -9.45 16.52
N LEU A 37 -5.00 -8.45 15.64
CA LEU A 37 -4.60 -8.67 14.26
C LEU A 37 -3.45 -7.75 13.85
N PHE A 38 -2.38 -8.36 13.35
CA PHE A 38 -1.27 -7.65 12.75
C PHE A 38 -1.28 -7.82 11.24
N ARG A 39 -1.11 -6.71 10.51
CA ARG A 39 -0.96 -6.72 9.06
C ARG A 39 0.28 -5.96 8.64
N ALA A 40 0.97 -6.47 7.65
CA ALA A 40 2.03 -5.75 6.96
C ALA A 40 1.93 -6.03 5.46
N ALA A 41 2.31 -5.07 4.64
CA ALA A 41 2.30 -5.22 3.19
C ALA A 41 3.49 -4.51 2.57
N VAL A 42 3.96 -5.07 1.46
CA VAL A 42 4.94 -4.46 0.55
C VAL A 42 4.34 -4.48 -0.85
N ALA A 43 4.52 -3.41 -1.61
CA ALA A 43 4.17 -3.36 -3.01
C ALA A 43 5.32 -2.84 -3.86
N ASP A 44 5.57 -3.49 -4.99
CA ASP A 44 6.53 -3.08 -6.02
C ASP A 44 5.77 -2.38 -7.15
N GLY A 45 6.02 -1.09 -7.33
CA GLY A 45 5.39 -0.30 -8.39
C GLY A 45 6.08 -0.53 -9.74
N ALA A 46 5.32 -0.87 -10.78
CA ALA A 46 5.89 -1.13 -12.10
C ALA A 46 6.52 0.13 -12.72
N THR A 47 7.85 0.11 -12.91
CA THR A 47 8.65 1.26 -13.39
C THR A 47 8.27 1.78 -14.78
N GLU A 48 7.63 0.96 -15.61
CA GLU A 48 7.18 1.40 -16.94
C GLU A 48 5.89 2.23 -16.92
N ALA A 49 5.12 2.15 -15.82
CA ALA A 49 3.92 2.93 -15.62
C ALA A 49 4.21 4.22 -14.84
N SER A 50 3.61 5.34 -15.25
CA SER A 50 3.71 6.56 -14.46
C SER A 50 2.84 6.46 -13.21
N PHE A 51 3.33 7.07 -12.12
CA PHE A 51 2.61 7.13 -10.84
C PHE A 51 2.38 5.77 -10.16
N SER A 52 3.20 4.76 -10.47
CA SER A 52 3.17 3.46 -9.80
C SER A 52 3.44 3.55 -8.30
N LYS A 53 4.26 4.51 -7.86
CA LYS A 53 4.47 4.83 -6.44
C LYS A 53 3.17 5.16 -5.69
N VAL A 54 2.33 6.01 -6.29
CA VAL A 54 1.04 6.40 -5.69
C VAL A 54 0.14 5.18 -5.55
N TRP A 55 0.09 4.37 -6.61
CA TRP A 55 -0.70 3.15 -6.61
C TRP A 55 -0.21 2.12 -5.58
N ALA A 56 1.10 1.88 -5.50
CA ALA A 56 1.72 0.99 -4.52
C ALA A 56 1.39 1.42 -3.08
N ASN A 57 1.47 2.72 -2.77
CA ASN A 57 1.10 3.25 -1.45
C ASN A 57 -0.36 2.99 -1.09
N LEU A 58 -1.29 3.27 -2.01
CA LEU A 58 -2.72 3.02 -1.79
C LEU A 58 -3.01 1.54 -1.51
N LEU A 59 -2.31 0.63 -2.20
CA LEU A 59 -2.49 -0.81 -2.02
C LEU A 59 -2.00 -1.31 -0.66
N VAL A 60 -0.80 -0.92 -0.22
CA VAL A 60 -0.26 -1.38 1.07
C VAL A 60 -1.07 -0.85 2.25
N GLU A 61 -1.58 0.38 2.15
CA GLU A 61 -2.44 0.98 3.16
C GLU A 61 -3.79 0.27 3.24
N ALA A 62 -4.47 0.10 2.10
CA ALA A 62 -5.76 -0.58 2.02
C ALA A 62 -5.69 -2.04 2.52
N TYR A 63 -4.61 -2.76 2.20
CA TYR A 63 -4.38 -4.10 2.75
C TYR A 63 -4.29 -4.07 4.28
N CYS A 64 -3.51 -3.15 4.85
CA CYS A 64 -3.35 -3.06 6.30
C CYS A 64 -4.64 -2.64 7.03
N GLN A 65 -5.49 -1.85 6.38
CA GLN A 65 -6.85 -1.53 6.85
C GLN A 65 -7.82 -2.70 6.72
N GLY A 66 -7.45 -3.77 6.01
CA GLY A 66 -8.25 -4.98 5.85
C GLY A 66 -9.22 -4.93 4.68
N GLU A 67 -8.98 -4.03 3.74
CA GLU A 67 -9.84 -3.80 2.59
C GLU A 67 -9.50 -4.72 1.41
N LEU A 68 -8.35 -5.41 1.46
CA LEU A 68 -7.81 -6.25 0.39
C LEU A 68 -7.44 -7.67 0.88
N ASN A 69 -8.23 -8.24 1.81
CA ASN A 69 -7.90 -9.53 2.45
C ASN A 69 -8.30 -10.75 1.61
N ASP A 70 -9.31 -10.59 0.75
CA ASP A 70 -9.87 -11.66 -0.08
C ASP A 70 -10.39 -11.08 -1.40
N GLU A 71 -10.84 -11.95 -2.30
CA GLU A 71 -11.36 -11.57 -3.61
C GLU A 71 -12.57 -10.62 -3.51
N LYS A 72 -13.45 -10.84 -2.53
CA LYS A 72 -14.68 -10.06 -2.37
C LYS A 72 -14.37 -8.62 -1.93
N THR A 73 -13.54 -8.48 -0.92
CA THR A 73 -13.09 -7.18 -0.39
C THR A 73 -12.26 -6.44 -1.44
N LEU A 74 -11.39 -7.15 -2.17
CA LEU A 74 -10.67 -6.60 -3.32
C LEU A 74 -11.64 -5.97 -4.34
N ILE A 75 -12.62 -6.75 -4.83
CA ILE A 75 -13.59 -6.26 -5.83
C ILE A 75 -14.39 -5.06 -5.30
N GLN A 76 -14.74 -5.07 -4.01
CA GLN A 76 -15.50 -4.00 -3.37
C GLN A 76 -14.70 -2.69 -3.25
N HIS A 77 -13.43 -2.76 -2.85
CA HIS A 77 -12.63 -1.58 -2.51
C HIS A 77 -11.80 -1.05 -3.69
N LEU A 78 -11.45 -1.89 -4.68
CA LEU A 78 -10.62 -1.50 -5.82
C LEU A 78 -11.14 -0.26 -6.58
N PRO A 79 -12.45 -0.09 -6.87
CA PRO A 79 -12.94 1.10 -7.56
C PRO A 79 -12.71 2.41 -6.79
N ARG A 80 -12.74 2.36 -5.45
CA ARG A 80 -12.44 3.54 -4.61
C ARG A 80 -10.96 3.90 -4.69
N LEU A 81 -10.08 2.90 -4.59
CA LEU A 81 -8.63 3.09 -4.70
C LEU A 81 -8.24 3.65 -6.08
N GLN A 82 -8.84 3.14 -7.16
CA GLN A 82 -8.63 3.66 -8.51
C GLN A 82 -9.04 5.14 -8.65
N LYS A 83 -10.16 5.54 -8.03
CA LYS A 83 -10.60 6.94 -8.01
C LYS A 83 -9.65 7.83 -7.21
N GLN A 84 -9.17 7.35 -6.06
CA GLN A 84 -8.18 8.06 -5.24
C GLN A 84 -6.87 8.27 -6.01
N TRP A 85 -6.35 7.21 -6.62
CA TRP A 85 -5.18 7.27 -7.48
C TRP A 85 -5.39 8.31 -8.60
N TYR A 86 -6.50 8.22 -9.32
CA TYR A 86 -6.79 9.14 -10.42
C TYR A 86 -6.86 10.60 -9.97
N ALA A 87 -7.52 10.87 -8.83
CA ALA A 87 -7.57 12.19 -8.24
C ALA A 87 -6.17 12.72 -7.88
N GLU A 88 -5.33 11.89 -7.25
CA GLU A 88 -3.98 12.29 -6.84
C GLU A 88 -3.08 12.60 -8.03
N VAL A 89 -3.09 11.76 -9.07
CA VAL A 89 -2.26 11.97 -10.26
C VAL A 89 -2.77 13.09 -11.17
N THR A 90 -3.99 13.60 -10.94
CA THR A 90 -4.58 14.71 -11.70
C THR A 90 -4.52 16.06 -10.99
N GLN A 91 -4.07 16.11 -9.73
CA GLN A 91 -3.98 17.35 -8.96
C GLN A 91 -3.00 18.38 -9.56
N LYS A 92 -1.98 17.94 -10.32
CA LYS A 92 -1.01 18.83 -10.95
C LYS A 92 -1.10 18.73 -12.48
N PRO A 93 -0.95 19.86 -13.20
CA PRO A 93 -0.80 19.82 -14.65
C PRO A 93 0.44 18.99 -14.98
N LEU A 94 0.23 17.89 -15.70
CA LEU A 94 1.30 17.03 -16.14
C LEU A 94 1.82 17.50 -17.51
N PRO A 95 3.14 17.43 -17.74
CA PRO A 95 3.69 17.56 -19.08
C PRO A 95 2.99 16.60 -20.05
N TRP A 96 2.86 16.98 -21.32
CA TRP A 96 2.09 16.23 -22.32
C TRP A 96 2.51 14.75 -22.43
N TYR A 97 3.81 14.42 -22.29
CA TYR A 97 4.31 13.04 -22.30
C TYR A 97 3.85 12.20 -21.10
N ALA A 98 3.53 12.83 -19.97
CA ALA A 98 2.98 12.18 -18.79
C ALA A 98 1.44 12.04 -18.87
N VAL A 99 0.78 12.70 -19.82
CA VAL A 99 -0.65 12.52 -20.10
C VAL A 99 -0.91 11.16 -20.75
N GLU A 100 -0.11 10.75 -21.73
CA GLU A 100 -0.24 9.44 -22.38
C GLU A 100 0.03 8.29 -21.41
N LYS A 101 1.05 8.41 -20.55
CA LYS A 101 1.35 7.39 -19.54
C LYS A 101 0.25 7.26 -18.49
N ARG A 102 -0.46 8.34 -18.16
CA ARG A 102 -1.63 8.31 -17.26
C ARG A 102 -2.78 7.49 -17.83
N GLN A 103 -3.01 7.54 -19.14
CA GLN A 103 -4.10 6.77 -19.78
C GLN A 103 -3.88 5.26 -19.69
N ARG A 104 -2.62 4.81 -19.56
CA ARG A 104 -2.28 3.39 -19.39
C ARG A 104 -2.48 2.89 -17.96
N GLY A 105 -2.76 3.79 -17.00
CA GLY A 105 -2.91 3.44 -15.59
C GLY A 105 -1.57 3.21 -14.90
N ALA A 106 -1.65 2.61 -13.71
CA ALA A 106 -0.51 2.18 -12.91
C ALA A 106 -0.65 0.70 -12.55
N PHE A 107 0.48 0.03 -12.37
CA PHE A 107 0.54 -1.38 -12.00
C PHE A 107 1.47 -1.54 -10.79
N ALA A 108 1.15 -2.49 -9.92
CA ALA A 108 2.00 -2.86 -8.82
C ALA A 108 1.77 -4.33 -8.43
N ALA A 109 2.82 -5.00 -7.99
CA ALA A 109 2.72 -6.29 -7.33
C ALA A 109 2.58 -6.07 -5.82
N LEU A 110 1.61 -6.71 -5.16
CA LEU A 110 1.35 -6.56 -3.73
C LEU A 110 1.57 -7.90 -3.02
N VAL A 111 2.32 -7.88 -1.91
CA VAL A 111 2.45 -8.99 -0.98
C VAL A 111 2.00 -8.52 0.40
N GLY A 112 1.07 -9.26 1.00
CA GLY A 112 0.53 -8.97 2.32
C GLY A 112 0.73 -10.13 3.29
N LEU A 113 1.03 -9.80 4.54
CA LEU A 113 1.10 -10.69 5.69
C LEU A 113 -0.01 -10.30 6.66
N THR A 114 -0.86 -11.25 7.03
CA THR A 114 -1.84 -11.11 8.11
C THR A 114 -1.57 -12.19 9.14
N ASP A 115 -1.42 -11.78 10.39
CA ASP A 115 -1.27 -12.68 11.53
C ASP A 115 -2.26 -12.32 12.62
N SER A 116 -2.83 -13.33 13.26
CA SER A 116 -3.82 -13.18 14.33
C SER A 116 -3.25 -13.73 15.63
N PHE A 117 -3.39 -12.98 16.71
CA PHE A 117 -2.92 -13.40 18.02
C PHE A 117 -4.04 -13.30 19.04
N MET A 118 -4.12 -14.33 19.89
CA MET A 118 -5.05 -14.34 21.01
C MET A 118 -4.57 -13.29 22.02
N LEU A 119 -5.41 -12.29 22.28
CA LEU A 119 -5.23 -11.41 23.43
C LEU A 119 -5.55 -12.25 24.67
N THR A 120 -4.53 -12.74 25.38
CA THR A 120 -4.73 -13.38 26.68
C THR A 120 -5.35 -12.36 27.62
N ASN A 121 -6.56 -12.66 28.10
CA ASN A 121 -7.28 -11.80 29.01
C ASN A 121 -6.50 -11.73 30.33
N PRO A 122 -6.01 -10.55 30.77
CA PRO A 122 -5.20 -10.45 31.99
C PRO A 122 -5.98 -10.68 33.29
N ASN A 123 -7.29 -11.00 33.21
CA ASN A 123 -8.19 -11.16 34.35
C ASN A 123 -8.64 -12.63 34.60
N GLU A 124 -7.98 -13.62 34.00
CA GLU A 124 -8.23 -15.04 34.29
C GLU A 124 -7.13 -15.63 35.21
N TYR A 125 -7.02 -15.15 36.45
CA TYR A 125 -6.39 -15.86 37.58
C TYR A 125 -6.99 -15.39 38.91
#